data_AF-A0A7S3L626-F1
#
_entry.id   AF-A0A7S3L626-F1
#
_cell.length_a   1.000
_cell.length_b   1.000
_cell.length_c   1.000
_cell.angle_alpha   90.00
_cell.angle_beta   90.00
_cell.angle_gamma   90.00
#
_symmetry.space_group_name_H-M   'P 1'
#
loop_
_entity.id
_entity.type
_entity.pdbx_description
1 polymer ?
#
loop_
_entity_poly.entity_id
_entity_poly.type
_entity_poly.pdbx_seq_one_letter_code
_entity_poly.pdbx_strand_id
1 'polypeptide(L)'
;INADGQSGAPFGHTTRTLAFDRLGRLYISVGSNANVDPDSFRSRIRRFSLTPELFPVDFLTGEVFADGLRNEVGLAFDRYGVLWGVENGADRLEREDLGGFITDDNPAEEMHRFPEEIAGSHFGYPYCWTEFLLPEEFGMGRGTVWAWPSFLADGTVTDEDCRNNYLRSEIAMQAHSAPLGITFYNWKNTTEMPVECEGGAFPRLLDGFAFIAFHGSWNRAIPTGYKVVYVVMDENGRASGQPVDLLAHAGSGSRWGDGFRPVDVDFDACGRLLVSSDGTSGSGSKIVRIEYHGEFADSNQKPQSPSAPSPVATTSPETTDTPSTLPTEGLTAAPIPPVASTAPPTPALSCFSSCLILALCTAFLKIK
;
A
#
# COMPACT_ATOMS: atom_id res chain seq x y z
N ILE A 1 17.72 -9.15 -18.20
CA ILE A 1 18.74 -10.22 -18.23
C ILE A 1 20.07 -9.53 -17.99
N ASN A 2 20.90 -10.01 -17.08
CA ASN A 2 22.18 -9.34 -16.77
C ASN A 2 23.10 -9.42 -18.01
N ALA A 3 24.11 -8.55 -18.08
CA ALA A 3 25.08 -8.53 -19.17
C ALA A 3 25.86 -9.86 -19.35
N ASP A 4 25.81 -10.78 -18.37
CA ASP A 4 26.45 -12.09 -18.39
C ASP A 4 25.54 -13.25 -18.87
N GLY A 5 24.29 -12.96 -19.26
CA GLY A 5 23.37 -13.97 -19.79
C GLY A 5 22.80 -14.93 -18.75
N GLN A 6 23.01 -14.72 -17.44
CA GLN A 6 22.32 -15.49 -16.41
C GLN A 6 20.86 -15.03 -16.27
N SER A 7 19.96 -16.01 -16.19
CA SER A 7 18.54 -15.79 -15.92
C SER A 7 18.34 -15.35 -14.47
N GLY A 8 18.14 -14.04 -14.28
CA GLY A 8 17.89 -13.43 -12.97
C GLY A 8 19.13 -12.78 -12.38
N ALA A 9 18.94 -11.73 -11.57
CA ALA A 9 20.02 -11.27 -10.72
C ALA A 9 20.33 -12.38 -9.69
N PRO A 10 21.59 -12.77 -9.46
CA PRO A 10 21.92 -13.84 -8.53
C PRO A 10 21.56 -13.50 -7.07
N PHE A 11 21.39 -12.22 -6.76
CA PHE A 11 21.06 -11.68 -5.45
C PHE A 11 20.09 -10.48 -5.56
N GLY A 12 19.51 -10.07 -4.43
CA GLY A 12 18.56 -8.97 -4.34
C GLY A 12 17.18 -9.32 -4.89
N HIS A 13 16.51 -8.35 -5.51
CA HIS A 13 15.15 -8.51 -6.03
C HIS A 13 15.15 -9.25 -7.38
N THR A 14 14.64 -10.47 -7.43
CA THR A 14 14.79 -11.37 -8.60
C THR A 14 13.57 -11.42 -9.53
N THR A 15 12.42 -10.90 -9.11
CA THR A 15 11.19 -10.83 -9.91
C THR A 15 11.33 -9.85 -11.09
N ARG A 16 10.66 -10.14 -12.21
CA ARG A 16 10.72 -9.35 -13.44
C ARG A 16 9.31 -9.19 -13.99
N THR A 17 8.59 -8.20 -13.49
CA THR A 17 7.20 -7.96 -13.89
C THR A 17 7.14 -7.48 -15.33
N LEU A 18 6.18 -8.01 -16.08
CA LEU A 18 5.94 -7.66 -17.47
C LEU A 18 4.56 -7.01 -17.57
N ALA A 19 4.49 -5.85 -18.23
CA ALA A 19 3.23 -5.21 -18.59
C ALA A 19 3.26 -4.80 -20.07
N PHE A 20 2.10 -4.86 -20.72
CA PHE A 20 1.96 -4.48 -22.13
C PHE A 20 0.96 -3.34 -22.25
N ASP A 21 1.33 -2.30 -22.98
CA ASP A 21 0.37 -1.27 -23.33
C ASP A 21 -0.47 -1.66 -24.56
N ARG A 22 -1.43 -0.81 -24.92
CA ARG A 22 -2.30 -1.02 -26.09
C ARG A 22 -1.59 -0.94 -27.44
N LEU A 23 -0.36 -0.43 -27.47
CA LEU A 23 0.49 -0.36 -28.66
C LEU A 23 1.38 -1.60 -28.80
N GLY A 24 1.34 -2.53 -27.84
CA GLY A 24 2.18 -3.72 -27.81
C GLY A 24 3.61 -3.45 -27.33
N ARG A 25 3.87 -2.28 -26.72
CA ARG A 25 5.16 -2.01 -26.07
C ARG A 25 5.23 -2.80 -24.76
N LEU A 26 6.37 -3.43 -24.51
CA LEU A 26 6.65 -4.20 -23.30
C LEU A 26 7.34 -3.33 -22.26
N TYR A 27 6.83 -3.36 -21.04
CA TYR A 27 7.39 -2.71 -19.87
C TYR A 27 7.90 -3.79 -18.92
N ILE A 28 9.15 -3.65 -18.47
CA ILE A 28 9.80 -4.61 -17.58
C ILE A 28 10.28 -3.86 -16.34
N SER A 29 9.79 -4.25 -15.16
CA SER A 29 10.32 -3.79 -13.88
C SER A 29 11.46 -4.68 -13.41
N VAL A 30 12.53 -4.05 -12.92
CA VAL A 30 13.67 -4.73 -12.31
C VAL A 30 14.03 -4.01 -11.01
N GLY A 31 13.78 -4.66 -9.87
CA GLY A 31 14.17 -4.12 -8.56
C GLY A 31 15.69 -4.16 -8.30
N SER A 32 16.11 -3.59 -7.18
CA SER A 32 17.51 -3.38 -6.76
C SER A 32 18.27 -4.66 -6.41
N ASN A 33 19.59 -4.58 -6.38
CA ASN A 33 20.48 -5.66 -5.94
C ASN A 33 20.63 -5.77 -4.43
N ALA A 34 20.45 -4.66 -3.73
CA ALA A 34 20.55 -4.56 -2.28
C ALA A 34 19.43 -3.70 -1.72
N ASN A 35 19.33 -3.62 -0.39
CA ASN A 35 18.35 -2.76 0.25
C ASN A 35 18.46 -1.30 -0.24
N VAL A 36 19.70 -0.77 -0.24
CA VAL A 36 20.08 0.54 -0.75
C VAL A 36 21.18 0.30 -1.78
N ASP A 37 20.90 0.60 -3.04
CA ASP A 37 21.71 0.21 -4.18
C ASP A 37 22.12 1.44 -5.01
N PRO A 38 23.32 2.00 -4.78
CA PRO A 38 23.82 3.15 -5.54
C PRO A 38 24.20 2.79 -6.99
N ASP A 39 24.32 1.51 -7.35
CA ASP A 39 24.64 1.08 -8.71
C ASP A 39 23.35 0.86 -9.52
N SER A 40 23.01 1.91 -10.28
CA SER A 40 21.62 2.15 -10.63
C SER A 40 21.11 1.37 -11.84
N PHE A 41 21.86 0.55 -12.58
CA PHE A 41 21.34 -0.08 -13.83
C PHE A 41 20.04 -0.90 -13.64
N ARG A 42 19.69 -1.18 -12.38
CA ARG A 42 18.45 -1.79 -11.88
C ARG A 42 17.48 -0.70 -11.36
N SER A 43 16.56 -1.07 -10.48
CA SER A 43 15.63 -0.14 -9.82
C SER A 43 14.88 0.80 -10.75
N ARG A 44 14.34 0.24 -11.82
CA ARG A 44 13.75 0.99 -12.92
C ARG A 44 12.76 0.14 -13.71
N ILE A 45 11.83 0.82 -14.37
CA ILE A 45 11.00 0.24 -15.42
C ILE A 45 11.62 0.61 -16.76
N ARG A 46 11.87 -0.38 -17.61
CA ARG A 46 12.29 -0.15 -18.99
C ARG A 46 11.23 -0.56 -19.99
N ARG A 47 11.14 0.20 -21.08
CA ARG A 47 10.19 0.02 -22.17
C ARG A 47 10.87 -0.46 -23.45
N PHE A 48 10.20 -1.37 -24.16
CA PHE A 48 10.66 -1.96 -25.41
C PHE A 48 9.53 -1.92 -26.44
N SER A 49 9.86 -1.51 -27.67
CA SER A 49 8.99 -1.74 -28.82
C SER A 49 9.33 -3.09 -29.41
N LEU A 50 8.43 -4.07 -29.27
CA LEU A 50 8.71 -5.43 -29.71
C LEU A 50 8.63 -5.55 -31.24
N THR A 51 9.63 -6.23 -31.82
CA THR A 51 9.62 -6.73 -33.19
C THR A 51 9.91 -8.24 -33.17
N PRO A 52 9.46 -9.03 -34.15
CA PRO A 52 9.73 -10.46 -34.19
C PRO A 52 11.23 -10.81 -34.10
N GLU A 53 12.10 -9.92 -34.59
CA GLU A 53 13.55 -10.08 -34.63
C GLU A 53 14.27 -9.61 -33.36
N LEU A 54 13.55 -9.03 -32.38
CA LEU A 54 14.16 -8.37 -31.22
C LEU A 54 14.80 -9.34 -30.22
N PHE A 55 14.49 -10.64 -30.27
CA PHE A 55 14.90 -11.58 -29.23
C PHE A 55 16.19 -12.35 -29.57
N PRO A 56 17.13 -12.50 -28.61
CA PRO A 56 17.08 -12.00 -27.23
C PRO A 56 17.38 -10.50 -27.12
N VAL A 57 16.74 -9.83 -26.16
CA VAL A 57 16.95 -8.41 -25.87
C VAL A 57 17.72 -8.22 -24.56
N ASP A 58 18.74 -7.36 -24.58
CA ASP A 58 19.40 -6.91 -23.36
C ASP A 58 18.48 -5.91 -22.63
N PHE A 59 18.33 -6.07 -21.32
CA PHE A 59 17.52 -5.14 -20.54
C PHE A 59 18.03 -3.70 -20.67
N LEU A 60 19.35 -3.52 -20.75
CA LEU A 60 19.97 -2.19 -20.79
C LEU A 60 19.68 -1.41 -22.07
N THR A 61 19.22 -2.08 -23.14
CA THR A 61 18.88 -1.41 -24.41
C THR A 61 17.45 -0.83 -24.42
N GLY A 62 16.61 -1.19 -23.45
CA GLY A 62 15.27 -0.62 -23.32
C GLY A 62 15.33 0.85 -22.92
N GLU A 63 14.36 1.63 -23.35
CA GLU A 63 14.20 3.01 -22.87
C GLU A 63 13.97 2.99 -21.36
N VAL A 64 14.66 3.85 -20.60
CA VAL A 64 14.34 4.06 -19.19
C VAL A 64 13.01 4.82 -19.14
N PHE A 65 11.94 4.11 -18.77
CA PHE A 65 10.60 4.68 -18.72
C PHE A 65 10.31 5.33 -17.37
N ALA A 66 10.78 4.72 -16.27
CA ALA A 66 10.79 5.30 -14.94
C ALA A 66 12.03 4.80 -14.20
N ASP A 67 12.71 5.69 -13.48
CA ASP A 67 13.97 5.41 -12.79
C ASP A 67 13.85 5.68 -11.29
N GLY A 68 14.77 5.14 -10.49
CA GLY A 68 14.79 5.36 -9.04
C GLY A 68 13.59 4.75 -8.32
N LEU A 69 13.28 3.50 -8.65
CA LEU A 69 12.22 2.66 -8.10
C LEU A 69 12.85 1.42 -7.45
N ARG A 70 12.88 1.32 -6.12
CA ARG A 70 13.58 0.22 -5.41
C ARG A 70 13.23 -1.16 -5.96
N ASN A 71 11.96 -1.50 -6.04
CA ASN A 71 11.39 -2.80 -6.42
C ASN A 71 9.87 -2.68 -6.72
N GLU A 72 9.53 -1.97 -7.80
CA GLU A 72 8.16 -1.78 -8.30
C GLU A 72 7.59 -3.09 -8.90
N VAL A 73 7.08 -4.00 -8.07
CA VAL A 73 6.68 -5.34 -8.53
C VAL A 73 5.32 -5.33 -9.22
N GLY A 74 4.30 -4.69 -8.65
CA GLY A 74 2.98 -4.67 -9.29
C GLY A 74 2.95 -3.63 -10.40
N LEU A 75 2.49 -4.00 -11.60
CA LEU A 75 2.31 -3.09 -12.73
C LEU A 75 0.96 -3.32 -13.41
N ALA A 76 0.20 -2.25 -13.65
CA ALA A 76 -1.03 -2.32 -14.44
C ALA A 76 -1.31 -1.03 -15.19
N PHE A 77 -1.93 -1.14 -16.36
CA PHE A 77 -2.47 0.01 -17.07
C PHE A 77 -3.90 0.29 -16.62
N ASP A 78 -4.20 1.56 -16.36
CA ASP A 78 -5.57 1.99 -16.13
C ASP A 78 -6.39 2.08 -17.46
N ARG A 79 -7.67 2.45 -17.34
CA ARG A 79 -8.54 2.59 -18.52
C ARG A 79 -8.11 3.69 -19.49
N TYR A 80 -7.33 4.67 -19.01
CA TYR A 80 -6.77 5.77 -19.78
C TYR A 80 -5.46 5.41 -20.48
N GLY A 81 -4.93 4.22 -20.22
CA GLY A 81 -3.67 3.75 -20.80
C GLY A 81 -2.44 4.32 -20.09
N VAL A 82 -2.59 4.80 -18.86
CA VAL A 82 -1.48 5.23 -18.00
C VAL A 82 -0.98 4.03 -17.22
N LEU A 83 0.35 3.83 -17.19
CA LEU A 83 0.95 2.78 -16.37
C LEU A 83 0.95 3.22 -14.91
N TRP A 84 0.58 2.30 -14.04
CA TRP A 84 0.68 2.41 -12.60
C TRP A 84 1.56 1.31 -12.06
N GLY A 85 2.18 1.56 -10.92
CA GLY A 85 2.88 0.54 -10.18
C GLY A 85 2.74 0.68 -8.68
N VAL A 86 3.19 -0.36 -7.98
CA VAL A 86 3.32 -0.38 -6.53
C VAL A 86 4.71 -0.83 -6.11
N GLU A 87 5.30 -0.07 -5.20
CA GLU A 87 6.69 -0.11 -4.78
C GLU A 87 6.84 -0.80 -3.42
N ASN A 88 7.92 -1.57 -3.26
CA ASN A 88 8.37 -2.08 -1.96
C ASN A 88 9.49 -1.16 -1.44
N GLY A 89 9.17 -0.35 -0.43
CA GLY A 89 10.06 0.60 0.22
C GLY A 89 11.29 -0.04 0.86
N ALA A 90 12.30 0.78 1.16
CA ALA A 90 13.54 0.32 1.76
C ALA A 90 13.38 -0.15 3.21
N ASP A 91 14.30 -1.02 3.65
CA ASP A 91 14.26 -1.64 4.97
C ASP A 91 15.19 -0.93 5.96
N ARG A 92 14.91 -1.07 7.27
CA ARG A 92 15.80 -0.69 8.38
C ARG A 92 16.21 0.79 8.35
N LEU A 93 15.24 1.66 8.07
CA LEU A 93 15.46 3.10 8.08
C LEU A 93 15.71 3.61 9.50
N GLU A 94 16.76 4.41 9.65
CA GLU A 94 17.16 5.06 10.90
C GLU A 94 17.62 6.49 10.60
N ARG A 95 16.95 7.47 11.21
CA ARG A 95 17.24 8.91 11.07
C ARG A 95 17.22 9.53 12.46
N GLU A 96 18.39 9.73 13.06
CA GLU A 96 18.54 10.27 14.43
C GLU A 96 17.82 11.61 14.63
N ASP A 97 17.84 12.46 13.60
CA ASP A 97 17.19 13.76 13.59
C ASP A 97 15.66 13.70 13.44
N LEU A 98 15.11 12.54 13.08
CA LEU A 98 13.67 12.29 12.88
C LEU A 98 13.10 11.22 13.83
N GLY A 99 13.76 10.99 14.97
CA GLY A 99 13.29 10.04 15.99
C GLY A 99 14.03 8.70 16.03
N GLY A 100 15.17 8.59 15.35
CA GLY A 100 16.04 7.42 15.41
C GLY A 100 15.49 6.25 14.58
N PHE A 101 15.22 5.12 15.23
CA PHE A 101 14.77 3.89 14.57
C PHE A 101 13.28 3.94 14.23
N ILE A 102 12.98 4.55 13.08
CA ILE A 102 11.62 4.79 12.57
C ILE A 102 11.12 3.71 11.61
N THR A 103 11.80 2.56 11.55
CA THR A 103 11.54 1.54 10.53
C THR A 103 10.14 0.96 10.60
N ASP A 104 9.47 0.90 11.75
CA ASP A 104 8.19 0.17 11.84
C ASP A 104 7.09 0.82 11.00
N ASP A 105 7.14 2.14 10.85
CA ASP A 105 6.14 2.90 10.10
C ASP A 105 6.76 3.75 8.99
N ASN A 106 8.06 3.60 8.69
CA ASN A 106 8.73 4.21 7.55
C ASN A 106 9.82 3.30 6.96
N PRO A 107 10.22 3.50 5.70
CA PRO A 107 9.58 4.36 4.71
C PRO A 107 8.25 3.79 4.25
N ALA A 108 7.43 4.63 3.61
CA ALA A 108 6.19 4.21 2.99
C ALA A 108 6.42 3.14 1.93
N GLU A 109 5.44 2.27 1.76
CA GLU A 109 5.22 1.62 0.46
C GLU A 109 4.59 2.66 -0.47
N GLU A 110 4.73 2.53 -1.78
CA GLU A 110 4.31 3.59 -2.70
C GLU A 110 3.43 3.08 -3.83
N MET A 111 2.50 3.92 -4.29
CA MET A 111 1.77 3.72 -5.53
C MET A 111 2.17 4.85 -6.49
N HIS A 112 2.76 4.49 -7.62
CA HIS A 112 3.23 5.44 -8.61
C HIS A 112 2.32 5.49 -9.84
N ARG A 113 2.24 6.68 -10.43
CA ARG A 113 1.56 6.93 -11.71
C ARG A 113 2.59 7.38 -12.73
N PHE A 114 2.67 6.68 -13.86
CA PHE A 114 3.66 6.92 -14.91
C PHE A 114 3.00 7.32 -16.23
N PRO A 115 2.48 8.56 -16.35
CA PRO A 115 1.98 9.01 -17.62
C PRO A 115 3.13 9.30 -18.59
N GLU A 116 2.85 9.23 -19.88
CA GLU A 116 3.88 9.27 -20.94
C GLU A 116 4.71 10.56 -20.89
N GLU A 117 4.13 11.69 -20.47
CA GLU A 117 4.78 13.00 -20.39
C GLU A 117 5.95 13.06 -19.40
N ILE A 118 6.04 12.13 -18.45
CA ILE A 118 7.15 12.06 -17.49
C ILE A 118 8.07 10.85 -17.72
N ALA A 119 7.99 10.20 -18.89
CA ALA A 119 8.87 9.08 -19.21
C ALA A 119 10.35 9.48 -19.01
N GLY A 120 11.11 8.61 -18.35
CA GLY A 120 12.51 8.83 -18.00
C GLY A 120 12.76 9.60 -16.70
N SER A 121 11.70 10.00 -15.99
CA SER A 121 11.83 10.69 -14.70
C SER A 121 12.31 9.76 -13.59
N HIS A 122 12.89 10.36 -12.54
CA HIS A 122 13.45 9.68 -11.38
C HIS A 122 12.58 9.88 -10.13
N PHE A 123 12.27 8.79 -9.42
CA PHE A 123 11.34 8.74 -8.29
C PHE A 123 12.02 8.72 -6.91
N GLY A 124 13.35 8.75 -6.89
CA GLY A 124 14.12 9.16 -5.71
C GLY A 124 15.01 8.08 -5.13
N TYR A 125 14.66 6.80 -5.24
CA TYR A 125 15.55 5.72 -4.80
C TYR A 125 16.88 5.74 -5.59
N PRO A 126 18.05 5.51 -4.97
CA PRO A 126 18.27 5.17 -3.56
C PRO A 126 18.48 6.38 -2.63
N TYR A 127 18.41 7.59 -3.18
CA TYR A 127 18.76 8.83 -2.48
C TYR A 127 17.67 9.31 -1.52
N CYS A 128 16.41 9.05 -1.85
CA CYS A 128 15.26 9.57 -1.15
C CYS A 128 14.31 8.46 -0.72
N TRP A 129 13.53 8.73 0.33
CA TRP A 129 12.47 7.88 0.84
C TRP A 129 11.25 8.70 1.24
N THR A 130 10.09 8.06 1.26
CA THR A 130 8.80 8.72 1.52
C THR A 130 8.31 8.44 2.93
N GLU A 131 7.90 9.50 3.63
CA GLU A 131 7.28 9.47 4.94
C GLU A 131 5.88 8.84 4.86
N PHE A 132 5.62 7.86 5.72
CA PHE A 132 4.27 7.39 5.98
C PHE A 132 3.74 7.92 7.31
N LEU A 133 4.51 7.77 8.39
CA LEU A 133 4.18 8.25 9.73
C LEU A 133 5.44 8.50 10.56
N LEU A 134 5.89 9.76 10.62
CA LEU A 134 6.92 10.20 11.55
C LEU A 134 6.28 10.68 12.89
N PRO A 135 7.06 10.73 13.99
CA PRO A 135 6.63 11.42 15.21
C PRO A 135 6.20 12.86 14.90
N GLU A 136 5.16 13.35 15.56
CA GLU A 136 4.50 14.63 15.25
C GLU A 136 5.46 15.83 15.30
N GLU A 137 6.46 15.77 16.17
CA GLU A 137 7.47 16.80 16.33
C GLU A 137 8.48 16.90 15.17
N PHE A 138 8.60 15.85 14.34
CA PHE A 138 9.57 15.77 13.24
C PHE A 138 8.90 15.69 11.86
N GLY A 139 7.72 15.07 11.79
CA GLY A 139 7.02 14.80 10.54
C GLY A 139 6.56 16.05 9.81
N MET A 140 6.65 16.01 8.48
CA MET A 140 6.08 17.03 7.60
C MET A 140 4.77 16.56 6.95
N GLY A 141 4.35 15.34 7.28
CA GLY A 141 3.12 14.75 6.80
C GLY A 141 3.39 13.64 5.78
N ARG A 142 2.50 12.66 5.79
CA ARG A 142 2.51 11.51 4.88
C ARG A 142 2.70 11.94 3.41
N GLY A 143 3.61 11.28 2.72
CA GLY A 143 3.98 11.59 1.33
C GLY A 143 5.09 12.64 1.21
N THR A 144 5.62 13.16 2.31
CA THR A 144 6.83 13.98 2.27
C THR A 144 8.04 13.10 2.00
N VAL A 145 8.91 13.56 1.08
CA VAL A 145 10.16 12.88 0.75
C VAL A 145 11.34 13.48 1.51
N TRP A 146 12.25 12.59 1.92
CA TRP A 146 13.41 12.87 2.75
C TRP A 146 14.63 12.16 2.16
N ALA A 147 15.83 12.67 2.45
CA ALA A 147 17.08 12.02 2.07
C ALA A 147 17.32 10.76 2.89
N TRP A 148 17.83 9.74 2.23
CA TRP A 148 18.27 8.52 2.89
C TRP A 148 19.55 8.78 3.70
N PRO A 149 19.70 8.22 4.92
CA PRO A 149 20.71 8.64 5.89
C PRO A 149 22.15 8.66 5.37
N SER A 150 22.56 7.65 4.60
CA SER A 150 23.95 7.57 4.10
C SER A 150 24.27 8.69 3.10
N PHE A 151 23.31 9.03 2.22
CA PHE A 151 23.49 10.06 1.20
C PHE A 151 23.28 11.48 1.75
N LEU A 152 22.55 11.61 2.86
CA LEU A 152 22.52 12.85 3.62
C LEU A 152 23.85 13.08 4.34
N ALA A 153 24.39 12.05 4.99
CA ALA A 153 25.61 12.13 5.77
C ALA A 153 26.87 12.40 4.93
N ASP A 154 26.94 11.87 3.71
CA ASP A 154 28.05 12.12 2.79
C ASP A 154 27.87 13.39 1.92
N GLY A 155 26.71 14.05 2.03
CA GLY A 155 26.39 15.28 1.30
C GLY A 155 26.00 15.07 -0.16
N THR A 156 25.71 13.84 -0.59
CA THR A 156 25.23 13.53 -1.95
C THR A 156 23.87 14.18 -2.24
N VAL A 157 22.95 14.15 -1.28
CA VAL A 157 21.65 14.84 -1.37
C VAL A 157 21.25 15.44 -0.03
N THR A 158 20.51 16.55 -0.06
CA THR A 158 19.79 17.08 1.09
C THR A 158 18.32 16.65 1.08
N ASP A 159 17.63 16.80 2.22
CA ASP A 159 16.19 16.61 2.27
C ASP A 159 15.45 17.58 1.31
N GLU A 160 16.00 18.77 1.07
CA GLU A 160 15.46 19.74 0.12
C GLU A 160 15.66 19.28 -1.33
N ASP A 161 16.83 18.73 -1.66
CA ASP A 161 17.07 18.13 -2.98
C ASP A 161 16.07 17.00 -3.25
N CYS A 162 15.80 16.17 -2.25
CA CYS A 162 14.79 15.11 -2.35
C CYS A 162 13.40 15.64 -2.69
N ARG A 163 12.99 16.76 -2.09
CA ARG A 163 11.68 17.38 -2.33
C ARG A 163 11.57 18.12 -3.66
N ASN A 164 12.68 18.63 -4.18
CA ASN A 164 12.68 19.55 -5.32
C ASN A 164 13.08 18.89 -6.64
N ASN A 165 13.86 17.80 -6.61
CA ASN A 165 14.49 17.23 -7.80
C ASN A 165 13.96 15.84 -8.19
N TYR A 166 13.14 15.21 -7.35
CA TYR A 166 12.59 13.88 -7.61
C TYR A 166 11.07 13.87 -7.59
N LEU A 167 10.49 13.00 -8.41
CA LEU A 167 9.04 12.83 -8.43
C LEU A 167 8.55 12.06 -7.22
N ARG A 168 7.35 12.42 -6.76
CA ARG A 168 6.70 11.78 -5.61
C ARG A 168 5.75 10.69 -6.07
N SER A 169 5.49 9.76 -5.17
CA SER A 169 4.40 8.81 -5.29
C SER A 169 3.03 9.47 -5.27
N GLU A 170 2.06 8.84 -5.91
CA GLU A 170 0.66 9.27 -5.88
C GLU A 170 0.08 9.05 -4.48
N ILE A 171 0.42 7.90 -3.87
CA ILE A 171 0.04 7.56 -2.51
C ILE A 171 1.24 6.93 -1.79
N ALA A 172 1.52 7.45 -0.59
CA ALA A 172 2.30 6.77 0.43
C ALA A 172 1.38 5.84 1.25
N MET A 173 1.68 4.55 1.23
CA MET A 173 0.97 3.45 1.89
C MET A 173 1.76 2.91 3.09
N GLN A 174 1.09 2.15 3.96
CA GLN A 174 1.67 1.63 5.20
C GLN A 174 2.95 0.84 4.94
N ALA A 175 4.04 1.28 5.58
CA ALA A 175 5.35 0.66 5.54
C ALA A 175 5.30 -0.85 5.76
N HIS A 176 6.12 -1.59 5.00
CA HIS A 176 6.30 -3.04 5.06
C HIS A 176 5.08 -3.87 4.67
N SER A 177 4.03 -3.28 4.10
CA SER A 177 2.87 -4.04 3.60
C SER A 177 3.20 -4.90 2.37
N ALA A 178 4.33 -4.64 1.72
CA ALA A 178 4.87 -5.36 0.57
C ALA A 178 3.85 -5.53 -0.57
N PRO A 179 3.46 -4.44 -1.26
CA PRO A 179 2.53 -4.54 -2.37
C PRO A 179 3.20 -5.22 -3.56
N LEU A 180 2.58 -6.28 -4.10
CA LEU A 180 3.17 -7.09 -5.18
C LEU A 180 2.35 -7.11 -6.47
N GLY A 181 1.06 -6.82 -6.40
CA GLY A 181 0.17 -6.85 -7.55
C GLY A 181 -0.86 -5.74 -7.48
N ILE A 182 -1.21 -5.21 -8.65
CA ILE A 182 -2.20 -4.16 -8.82
C ILE A 182 -3.02 -4.43 -10.07
N THR A 183 -4.32 -4.18 -10.03
CA THR A 183 -5.21 -4.20 -11.20
C THR A 183 -6.25 -3.09 -11.09
N PHE A 184 -6.90 -2.74 -12.20
CA PHE A 184 -8.01 -1.79 -12.21
C PHE A 184 -9.31 -2.49 -12.55
N TYR A 185 -10.34 -2.23 -11.76
CA TYR A 185 -11.65 -2.77 -12.06
C TYR A 185 -12.25 -2.07 -13.27
N ASN A 186 -12.62 -2.84 -14.29
CA ASN A 186 -13.32 -2.36 -15.47
C ASN A 186 -14.71 -3.00 -15.49
N TRP A 187 -15.69 -2.26 -14.99
CA TRP A 187 -17.07 -2.75 -14.94
C TRP A 187 -17.60 -2.95 -16.35
N LYS A 188 -18.29 -4.08 -16.57
CA LYS A 188 -19.05 -4.30 -17.80
C LYS A 188 -20.51 -4.51 -17.45
N ASN A 189 -21.38 -4.09 -18.38
CA ASN A 189 -22.80 -4.23 -18.20
C ASN A 189 -23.17 -5.72 -18.11
N THR A 190 -23.99 -6.08 -17.12
CA THR A 190 -24.39 -7.47 -16.87
C THR A 190 -25.19 -8.08 -18.01
N THR A 191 -25.85 -7.25 -18.85
CA THR A 191 -26.50 -7.72 -20.08
C THR A 191 -25.51 -8.18 -21.17
N GLU A 192 -24.24 -7.80 -21.06
CA GLU A 192 -23.15 -8.18 -21.96
C GLU A 192 -22.31 -9.34 -21.38
N MET A 193 -22.62 -9.79 -20.16
CA MET A 193 -21.87 -10.85 -19.50
C MET A 193 -22.40 -12.24 -19.87
N PRO A 194 -21.52 -13.26 -19.97
CA PRO A 194 -21.95 -14.65 -20.10
C PRO A 194 -22.94 -15.03 -18.99
N VAL A 195 -23.91 -15.91 -19.29
CA VAL A 195 -24.89 -16.44 -18.30
C VAL A 195 -24.19 -17.06 -17.08
N GLU A 196 -22.97 -17.57 -17.26
CA GLU A 196 -22.11 -18.11 -16.20
C GLU A 196 -21.62 -17.07 -15.17
N CYS A 197 -21.87 -15.78 -15.42
CA CYS A 197 -21.46 -14.65 -14.61
C CYS A 197 -22.60 -14.02 -13.77
N GLU A 198 -23.81 -14.61 -13.77
CA GLU A 198 -24.93 -14.12 -12.96
C GLU A 198 -24.57 -14.01 -11.46
N GLY A 199 -24.84 -12.86 -10.86
CA GLY A 199 -24.85 -12.66 -9.41
C GLY A 199 -23.50 -12.55 -8.68
N GLY A 200 -22.37 -12.36 -9.39
CA GLY A 200 -21.04 -12.41 -8.76
C GLY A 200 -20.06 -11.28 -9.05
N ALA A 201 -20.41 -10.30 -9.88
CA ALA A 201 -19.52 -9.20 -10.27
C ALA A 201 -19.47 -8.09 -9.20
N PHE A 202 -18.32 -7.42 -9.07
CA PHE A 202 -18.23 -6.18 -8.28
C PHE A 202 -19.18 -5.09 -8.85
N PRO A 203 -19.68 -4.16 -8.04
CA PRO A 203 -20.65 -3.18 -8.51
C PRO A 203 -20.01 -2.10 -9.39
N ARG A 204 -20.79 -1.53 -10.32
CA ARG A 204 -20.38 -0.41 -11.22
C ARG A 204 -19.76 0.76 -10.48
N LEU A 205 -20.18 0.93 -9.24
CA LEU A 205 -19.70 1.95 -8.33
C LEU A 205 -18.17 1.94 -8.13
N LEU A 206 -17.53 0.78 -8.25
CA LEU A 206 -16.08 0.60 -8.10
C LEU A 206 -15.36 0.68 -9.45
N ASP A 207 -16.06 1.02 -10.54
CA ASP A 207 -15.47 1.12 -11.88
C ASP A 207 -14.31 2.12 -11.89
N GLY A 208 -13.18 1.66 -12.42
CA GLY A 208 -11.91 2.38 -12.46
C GLY A 208 -11.13 2.39 -11.15
N PHE A 209 -11.59 1.75 -10.07
CA PHE A 209 -10.79 1.65 -8.84
C PHE A 209 -9.59 0.71 -9.01
N ALA A 210 -8.50 1.02 -8.30
CA ALA A 210 -7.34 0.13 -8.24
C ALA A 210 -7.52 -0.88 -7.10
N PHE A 211 -7.07 -2.11 -7.30
CA PHE A 211 -7.06 -3.18 -6.31
C PHE A 211 -5.61 -3.64 -6.15
N ILE A 212 -5.15 -3.81 -4.91
CA ILE A 212 -3.73 -4.07 -4.62
C ILE A 212 -3.61 -5.27 -3.65
N ALA A 213 -2.69 -6.17 -3.96
CA ALA A 213 -2.31 -7.28 -3.09
C ALA A 213 -1.15 -6.87 -2.18
N PHE A 214 -1.40 -6.80 -0.87
CA PHE A 214 -0.37 -6.60 0.15
C PHE A 214 0.10 -7.95 0.69
N HIS A 215 1.32 -8.35 0.32
CA HIS A 215 1.91 -9.64 0.66
C HIS A 215 2.26 -9.78 2.15
N GLY A 216 2.52 -8.65 2.80
CA GLY A 216 2.68 -8.53 4.24
C GLY A 216 4.11 -8.56 4.75
N SER A 217 4.29 -7.98 5.93
CA SER A 217 5.60 -7.63 6.47
C SER A 217 6.38 -8.81 7.05
N TRP A 218 7.68 -8.79 6.80
CA TRP A 218 8.66 -9.60 7.53
C TRP A 218 9.50 -8.76 8.51
N ASN A 219 9.65 -7.45 8.26
CA ASN A 219 10.56 -6.53 8.96
C ASN A 219 9.82 -5.43 9.75
N ARG A 220 8.72 -5.79 10.43
CA ARG A 220 7.97 -4.89 11.31
C ARG A 220 7.62 -5.62 12.61
N ALA A 221 7.72 -4.95 13.75
CA ALA A 221 7.48 -5.55 15.06
C ALA A 221 6.05 -6.13 15.18
N ILE A 222 5.06 -5.35 14.74
CA ILE A 222 3.68 -5.81 14.57
C ILE A 222 3.46 -6.08 13.08
N PRO A 223 3.16 -7.32 12.66
CA PRO A 223 2.92 -7.60 11.25
C PRO A 223 1.81 -6.73 10.65
N THR A 224 1.96 -6.33 9.39
CA THR A 224 0.96 -5.58 8.62
C THR A 224 0.92 -6.09 7.17
N GLY A 225 -0.05 -5.65 6.38
CA GLY A 225 -0.35 -6.21 5.06
C GLY A 225 -1.15 -7.52 5.18
N TYR A 226 -0.76 -8.56 4.44
CA TYR A 226 -1.49 -9.84 4.39
C TYR A 226 -2.95 -9.67 3.96
N LYS A 227 -3.21 -8.77 3.02
CA LYS A 227 -4.57 -8.34 2.68
C LYS A 227 -4.69 -7.91 1.23
N VAL A 228 -5.92 -7.84 0.76
CA VAL A 228 -6.26 -7.13 -0.47
C VAL A 228 -6.95 -5.84 -0.09
N VAL A 229 -6.53 -4.76 -0.73
CA VAL A 229 -7.10 -3.42 -0.56
C VAL A 229 -7.60 -2.91 -1.91
N TYR A 230 -8.46 -1.89 -1.89
CA TYR A 230 -8.75 -1.08 -3.06
C TYR A 230 -8.47 0.39 -2.79
N VAL A 231 -8.14 1.13 -3.84
CA VAL A 231 -7.92 2.57 -3.82
C VAL A 231 -9.02 3.22 -4.65
N VAL A 232 -9.71 4.17 -4.04
CA VAL A 232 -10.70 5.01 -4.73
C VAL A 232 -9.95 5.87 -5.74
N MET A 233 -10.33 5.79 -7.01
CA MET A 233 -9.82 6.67 -8.07
C MET A 233 -10.84 7.78 -8.34
N ASP A 234 -10.43 8.96 -8.77
CA ASP A 234 -11.35 10.02 -9.22
C ASP A 234 -11.74 9.83 -10.71
N GLU A 235 -12.44 10.79 -11.30
CA GLU A 235 -12.84 10.74 -12.71
C GLU A 235 -11.66 10.93 -13.68
N ASN A 236 -10.58 11.57 -13.25
CA ASN A 236 -9.36 11.77 -14.03
C ASN A 236 -8.39 10.59 -13.90
N GLY A 237 -8.80 9.53 -13.19
CA GLY A 237 -7.96 8.38 -12.89
C GLY A 237 -6.86 8.70 -11.88
N ARG A 238 -6.99 9.75 -11.06
CA ARG A 238 -6.05 10.04 -9.95
C ARG A 238 -6.49 9.32 -8.70
N ALA A 239 -5.56 9.01 -7.81
CA ALA A 239 -5.94 8.35 -6.57
C ALA A 239 -6.58 9.34 -5.59
N SER A 240 -7.66 8.92 -4.93
CA SER A 240 -8.51 9.77 -4.08
C SER A 240 -8.62 9.17 -2.68
N GLY A 241 -7.51 9.15 -1.95
CA GLY A 241 -7.45 8.72 -0.56
C GLY A 241 -6.54 7.52 -0.33
N GLN A 242 -6.61 6.98 0.88
CA GLN A 242 -5.77 5.86 1.31
C GLN A 242 -6.43 4.52 0.94
N PRO A 243 -5.63 3.43 0.83
CA PRO A 243 -6.20 2.12 0.55
C PRO A 243 -7.22 1.68 1.61
N VAL A 244 -8.31 1.08 1.14
CA VAL A 244 -9.40 0.55 1.97
C VAL A 244 -9.37 -0.97 1.93
N ASP A 245 -9.44 -1.61 3.09
CA ASP A 245 -9.37 -3.06 3.21
C ASP A 245 -10.58 -3.75 2.54
N LEU A 246 -10.30 -4.71 1.66
CA LEU A 246 -11.30 -5.58 1.01
C LEU A 246 -11.32 -6.98 1.59
N LEU A 247 -10.13 -7.59 1.72
CA LEU A 247 -9.92 -8.92 2.26
C LEU A 247 -8.80 -8.85 3.29
N ALA A 248 -9.12 -9.05 4.56
CA ALA A 248 -8.15 -9.10 5.64
C ALA A 248 -8.51 -10.23 6.62
N HIS A 249 -7.52 -10.68 7.39
CA HIS A 249 -7.76 -11.66 8.44
C HIS A 249 -8.61 -11.03 9.56
N ALA A 250 -9.68 -11.69 9.96
CA ALA A 250 -10.65 -11.15 10.94
C ALA A 250 -10.16 -11.22 12.41
N GLY A 251 -9.04 -11.89 12.67
CA GLY A 251 -8.48 -12.02 14.03
C GLY A 251 -7.66 -10.83 14.48
N SER A 252 -7.11 -10.91 15.70
CA SER A 252 -6.30 -9.84 16.31
C SER A 252 -4.91 -9.62 15.69
N GLY A 253 -4.48 -10.51 14.79
CA GLY A 253 -3.22 -10.37 14.05
C GLY A 253 -3.49 -10.32 12.54
N SER A 254 -2.56 -9.70 11.79
CA SER A 254 -2.70 -9.58 10.33
C SER A 254 -2.44 -10.88 9.57
N ARG A 255 -1.63 -11.79 10.11
CA ARG A 255 -1.26 -13.04 9.44
C ARG A 255 -2.39 -14.06 9.44
N TRP A 256 -2.54 -14.75 8.32
CA TRP A 256 -3.49 -15.86 8.18
C TRP A 256 -2.90 -17.14 8.77
N GLY A 257 -3.68 -17.85 9.58
CA GLY A 257 -3.24 -19.09 10.22
C GLY A 257 -2.89 -20.22 9.23
N ASP A 258 -3.45 -20.17 8.03
CA ASP A 258 -3.17 -21.12 6.95
C ASP A 258 -1.99 -20.69 6.06
N GLY A 259 -1.34 -19.57 6.35
CA GLY A 259 -0.19 -19.07 5.59
C GLY A 259 -0.53 -18.31 4.31
N PHE A 260 -1.78 -17.88 4.09
CA PHE A 260 -2.16 -17.06 2.94
C PHE A 260 -1.42 -15.70 2.90
N ARG A 261 -0.87 -15.35 1.74
CA ARG A 261 -0.15 -14.10 1.45
C ARG A 261 -0.46 -13.63 0.03
N PRO A 262 -1.32 -12.62 -0.16
CA PRO A 262 -1.66 -12.11 -1.48
C PRO A 262 -0.43 -11.69 -2.28
N VAL A 263 -0.25 -12.21 -3.49
CA VAL A 263 0.82 -11.83 -4.42
C VAL A 263 0.27 -10.93 -5.51
N ASP A 264 -0.70 -11.42 -6.26
CA ASP A 264 -1.29 -10.68 -7.38
C ASP A 264 -2.82 -10.74 -7.37
N VAL A 265 -3.43 -9.73 -8.00
CA VAL A 265 -4.88 -9.55 -8.10
C VAL A 265 -5.27 -9.27 -9.54
N ASP A 266 -6.31 -9.95 -10.03
CA ASP A 266 -6.87 -9.66 -11.35
C ASP A 266 -8.37 -9.95 -11.41
N PHE A 267 -9.09 -9.32 -12.33
CA PHE A 267 -10.51 -9.58 -12.54
C PHE A 267 -10.73 -10.58 -13.67
N ASP A 268 -11.55 -11.60 -13.41
CA ASP A 268 -11.97 -12.50 -14.47
C ASP A 268 -13.00 -11.86 -15.42
N ALA A 269 -13.36 -12.59 -16.48
CA ALA A 269 -14.32 -12.11 -17.47
C ALA A 269 -15.70 -11.77 -16.89
N CYS A 270 -16.04 -12.30 -15.70
CA CYS A 270 -17.28 -12.04 -14.97
C CYS A 270 -17.18 -10.87 -14.00
N GLY A 271 -16.03 -10.19 -13.89
CA GLY A 271 -15.83 -9.12 -12.92
C GLY A 271 -15.72 -9.61 -11.48
N ARG A 272 -15.30 -10.86 -11.26
CA ARG A 272 -14.93 -11.42 -9.95
C ARG A 272 -13.44 -11.23 -9.73
N LEU A 273 -13.03 -10.93 -8.50
CA LEU A 273 -11.62 -10.71 -8.19
C LEU A 273 -10.94 -12.06 -7.90
N LEU A 274 -9.85 -12.33 -8.60
CA LEU A 274 -8.94 -13.43 -8.36
C LEU A 274 -7.75 -12.91 -7.55
N VAL A 275 -7.34 -13.66 -6.54
CA VAL A 275 -6.20 -13.34 -5.69
C VAL A 275 -5.28 -14.54 -5.65
N SER A 276 -4.04 -14.40 -6.12
CA SER A 276 -3.03 -15.44 -5.99
C SER A 276 -2.31 -15.31 -4.63
N SER A 277 -1.86 -16.43 -4.09
CA SER A 277 -1.02 -16.49 -2.90
C SER A 277 0.03 -17.58 -3.10
N ASP A 278 1.29 -17.22 -2.93
CA ASP A 278 2.43 -18.14 -2.95
C ASP A 278 2.54 -18.94 -1.66
N GLY A 279 2.01 -18.39 -0.56
CA GLY A 279 1.89 -19.06 0.73
C GLY A 279 3.22 -19.19 1.49
N THR A 280 3.14 -19.19 2.82
CA THR A 280 4.33 -19.46 3.68
C THR A 280 4.27 -20.79 4.42
N SER A 281 3.09 -21.42 4.47
CA SER A 281 2.84 -22.67 5.20
C SER A 281 1.47 -23.24 4.81
N GLY A 282 1.16 -24.44 5.30
CA GLY A 282 -0.19 -25.00 5.26
C GLY A 282 -0.81 -25.05 3.86
N SER A 283 -2.08 -24.64 3.77
CA SER A 283 -2.84 -24.46 2.52
C SER A 283 -2.74 -23.02 1.99
N GLY A 284 -1.67 -22.31 2.32
CA GLY A 284 -1.45 -20.91 2.00
C GLY A 284 -1.29 -20.66 0.50
N SER A 285 -0.66 -21.58 -0.23
CA SER A 285 -0.49 -21.50 -1.68
C SER A 285 -1.80 -21.84 -2.39
N LYS A 286 -2.47 -20.83 -2.95
CA LYS A 286 -3.80 -20.99 -3.58
C LYS A 286 -4.14 -19.79 -4.45
N ILE A 287 -5.16 -19.97 -5.29
CA ILE A 287 -5.90 -18.86 -5.90
C ILE A 287 -7.25 -18.81 -5.21
N VAL A 288 -7.60 -17.62 -4.73
CA VAL A 288 -8.89 -17.33 -4.09
C VAL A 288 -9.74 -16.54 -5.06
N ARG A 289 -11.03 -16.87 -5.17
CA ARG A 289 -11.98 -16.06 -5.93
C ARG A 289 -12.92 -15.33 -4.98
N ILE A 290 -13.03 -14.02 -5.16
CA ILE A 290 -13.92 -13.16 -4.40
C ILE A 290 -15.07 -12.72 -5.31
N GLU A 291 -16.28 -13.03 -4.86
CA GLU A 291 -17.54 -12.69 -5.52
C GLU A 291 -18.29 -11.66 -4.66
N TYR A 292 -18.89 -10.67 -5.29
CA TYR A 292 -19.79 -9.73 -4.64
C TYR A 292 -21.24 -10.20 -4.83
N HIS A 293 -21.96 -10.41 -3.72
CA HIS A 293 -23.36 -10.89 -3.70
C HIS A 293 -24.33 -9.85 -3.12
N GLY A 294 -23.94 -8.58 -3.01
CA GLY A 294 -24.83 -7.52 -2.57
C GLY A 294 -25.91 -7.18 -3.61
N GLU A 295 -27.03 -6.62 -3.17
CA GLU A 295 -28.07 -6.15 -4.10
C GLU A 295 -27.50 -5.01 -4.97
N PHE A 296 -27.75 -5.08 -6.28
CA PHE A 296 -27.34 -4.10 -7.28
C PHE A 296 -28.01 -2.75 -7.01
N ALA A 297 -27.49 -1.97 -6.06
CA ALA A 297 -27.84 -0.57 -5.98
C ALA A 297 -27.12 0.14 -7.14
N ASP A 298 -27.86 0.41 -8.22
CA ASP A 298 -27.49 1.32 -9.31
C ASP A 298 -27.39 2.78 -8.80
N SER A 299 -26.65 3.02 -7.71
CA SER A 299 -26.32 4.39 -7.32
C SER A 299 -25.13 4.85 -8.15
N ASN A 300 -25.33 5.87 -8.98
CA ASN A 300 -24.27 6.52 -9.77
C ASN A 300 -23.26 7.32 -8.91
N GLN A 301 -23.16 7.08 -7.60
CA GLN A 301 -22.38 7.92 -6.68
C GLN A 301 -21.20 7.18 -6.07
N LYS A 302 -20.01 7.31 -6.68
CA LYS A 302 -18.71 6.77 -6.23
C LYS A 302 -18.51 6.97 -4.72
N PRO A 303 -18.13 5.93 -3.93
CA PRO A 303 -17.89 6.10 -2.52
C PRO A 303 -16.70 7.02 -2.33
N GLN A 304 -16.90 8.05 -1.52
CA GLN A 304 -15.81 8.93 -1.11
C GLN A 304 -14.94 8.20 -0.09
N SER A 305 -13.62 8.39 -0.18
CA SER A 305 -12.70 7.90 0.85
C SER A 305 -13.14 8.43 2.21
N PRO A 306 -13.15 7.61 3.29
CA PRO A 306 -13.43 8.12 4.61
C PRO A 306 -12.41 9.22 4.95
N SER A 307 -12.90 10.35 5.43
CA SER A 307 -12.08 11.41 6.00
C SER A 307 -11.22 10.83 7.12
N ALA A 308 -9.95 11.26 7.23
CA ALA A 308 -9.13 10.93 8.39
C ALA A 308 -9.89 11.27 9.68
N PRO A 309 -9.84 10.42 10.72
CA PRO A 309 -10.40 10.79 12.01
C PRO A 309 -9.70 12.06 12.48
N SER A 310 -10.48 13.11 12.77
CA SER A 310 -9.97 14.28 13.49
C SER A 310 -9.32 13.78 14.79
N PRO A 311 -8.19 14.37 15.23
CA PRO A 311 -7.63 14.03 16.53
C PRO A 311 -8.72 14.22 17.57
N VAL A 312 -8.96 13.18 18.37
CA VAL A 312 -9.85 13.25 19.52
C VAL A 312 -9.32 14.38 20.39
N ALA A 313 -10.10 15.46 20.49
CA ALA A 313 -9.80 16.54 21.40
C ALA A 313 -9.79 15.95 22.81
N THR A 314 -8.59 15.77 23.36
CA THR A 314 -8.40 15.49 24.77
C THR A 314 -8.97 16.68 25.52
N THR A 315 -10.15 16.51 26.11
CA THR A 315 -10.75 17.52 26.97
C THR A 315 -9.84 17.70 28.18
N SER A 316 -9.04 18.76 28.16
CA SER A 316 -8.34 19.27 29.33
C SER A 316 -9.38 19.55 30.43
N PRO A 317 -9.16 19.11 31.68
CA PRO A 317 -10.06 19.46 32.77
C PRO A 317 -9.99 20.97 33.02
N GLU A 318 -11.19 21.55 33.10
CA GLU A 318 -11.50 22.96 33.28
C GLU A 318 -10.89 23.49 34.59
N THR A 319 -9.97 24.44 34.49
CA THR A 319 -9.42 25.19 35.63
C THR A 319 -10.45 26.19 36.13
N THR A 320 -10.94 25.99 37.35
CA THR A 320 -11.67 27.01 38.12
C THR A 320 -10.74 27.57 39.20
N ASP A 321 -10.33 28.82 39.01
CA ASP A 321 -9.63 29.65 39.98
C ASP A 321 -10.61 30.14 41.06
N THR A 322 -10.33 29.89 42.34
CA THR A 322 -10.24 30.91 43.43
C THR A 322 -9.81 30.28 44.77
N PRO A 323 -9.29 31.03 45.77
CA PRO A 323 -8.01 30.73 46.38
C PRO A 323 -8.10 30.29 47.86
N SER A 324 -6.98 29.75 48.37
CA SER A 324 -6.39 30.05 49.69
C SER A 324 -5.92 28.81 50.48
N THR A 325 -4.70 28.97 51.03
CA THR A 325 -4.11 28.38 52.25
C THR A 325 -3.63 26.92 52.25
N LEU A 326 -2.29 26.78 52.20
CA LEU A 326 -1.45 25.70 52.73
C LEU A 326 -1.75 25.42 54.22
N PRO A 327 -1.60 24.15 54.68
CA PRO A 327 -0.30 23.77 55.25
C PRO A 327 0.20 22.35 54.95
N THR A 328 1.48 22.23 55.24
CA THR A 328 2.52 21.18 55.21
C THR A 328 2.21 19.82 55.85
N GLU A 329 3.07 18.85 55.51
CA GLU A 329 3.29 17.48 56.05
C GLU A 329 2.62 16.34 55.28
N GLY A 330 3.22 15.16 55.03
CA GLY A 330 4.54 14.60 55.27
C GLY A 330 4.59 13.22 54.60
N LEU A 331 5.73 12.85 54.02
CA LEU A 331 5.95 11.58 53.32
C LEU A 331 5.96 10.39 54.30
N THR A 332 5.12 9.38 54.08
CA THR A 332 5.42 7.98 54.44
C THR A 332 4.69 6.98 53.54
N ALA A 333 5.41 5.93 53.14
CA ALA A 333 4.94 4.80 52.36
C ALA A 333 4.45 3.66 53.27
N ALA A 334 3.38 2.95 52.87
CA ALA A 334 2.95 1.67 53.44
C ALA A 334 1.96 0.95 52.49
N PRO A 335 1.64 -0.35 52.66
CA PRO A 335 1.86 -1.37 51.63
C PRO A 335 0.59 -1.95 50.99
N ILE A 336 0.81 -2.70 49.91
CA ILE A 336 -0.17 -3.46 49.10
C ILE A 336 -0.88 -4.55 49.92
N PRO A 337 -2.23 -4.64 49.89
CA PRO A 337 -2.98 -5.84 50.26
C PRO A 337 -3.56 -6.60 49.04
N PRO A 338 -3.94 -7.89 49.22
CA PRO A 338 -4.05 -8.86 48.12
C PRO A 338 -5.39 -8.88 47.39
N VAL A 339 -5.31 -9.45 46.18
CA VAL A 339 -6.36 -9.71 45.20
C VAL A 339 -7.53 -10.51 45.78
N ALA A 340 -8.75 -10.00 45.57
CA ALA A 340 -9.98 -10.76 45.71
C ALA A 340 -10.86 -10.57 44.46
N SER A 341 -11.30 -11.71 43.95
CA SER A 341 -12.19 -11.93 42.81
C SER A 341 -13.60 -11.40 43.06
N THR A 342 -14.13 -10.60 42.15
CA THR A 342 -15.58 -10.51 41.88
C THR A 342 -15.81 -10.13 40.41
N ALA A 343 -16.62 -10.92 39.72
CA ALA A 343 -17.14 -10.61 38.39
C ALA A 343 -18.18 -9.48 38.48
N PRO A 344 -18.19 -8.50 37.55
CA PRO A 344 -19.28 -7.54 37.42
C PRO A 344 -20.33 -7.99 36.38
N PRO A 345 -21.56 -7.47 36.48
CA PRO A 345 -22.73 -7.96 35.76
C PRO A 345 -22.80 -7.43 34.32
N THR A 346 -23.47 -8.17 33.45
CA THR A 346 -23.99 -7.68 32.16
C THR A 346 -24.95 -6.51 32.33
N PRO A 347 -24.78 -5.39 31.59
CA PRO A 347 -25.87 -4.49 31.28
C PRO A 347 -26.25 -4.54 29.80
N ALA A 348 -27.53 -4.30 29.60
CA ALA A 348 -28.27 -4.37 28.36
C ALA A 348 -27.90 -3.29 27.33
N LEU A 349 -28.23 -3.59 26.07
CA LEU A 349 -28.24 -2.69 24.94
C LEU A 349 -28.93 -1.35 25.27
N SER A 350 -28.25 -0.24 25.02
CA SER A 350 -28.87 1.03 24.65
C SER A 350 -28.13 1.60 23.43
N CYS A 351 -28.80 1.58 22.28
CA CYS A 351 -28.38 2.32 21.09
C CYS A 351 -28.63 3.80 21.36
N PHE A 352 -27.57 4.61 21.38
CA PHE A 352 -27.68 6.04 21.10
C PHE A 352 -26.87 6.38 19.85
N SER A 353 -27.58 7.08 18.98
CA SER A 353 -27.26 7.45 17.61
C SER A 353 -26.01 8.31 17.49
N SER A 354 -25.07 7.91 16.63
CA SER A 354 -24.23 8.78 15.78
C SER A 354 -23.37 7.90 14.88
N CYS A 355 -23.94 7.42 13.78
CA CYS A 355 -23.21 6.77 12.70
C CYS A 355 -23.49 7.54 11.41
N LEU A 356 -22.56 8.44 11.05
CA LEU A 356 -22.38 8.82 9.66
C LEU A 356 -21.47 7.78 9.01
N ILE A 357 -21.98 6.55 8.90
CA ILE A 357 -21.42 5.54 8.01
C ILE A 357 -22.08 5.80 6.65
N LEU A 358 -21.29 6.29 5.69
CA LEU A 358 -21.74 6.37 4.31
C LEU A 358 -22.02 4.93 3.84
N ALA A 359 -23.25 4.71 3.41
CA ALA A 359 -23.86 3.40 3.20
C ALA A 359 -23.17 2.56 2.11
N LEU A 360 -22.53 1.47 2.51
CA LEU A 360 -22.55 0.23 1.74
C LEU A 360 -23.65 -0.64 2.37
N CYS A 361 -24.86 -0.59 1.82
CA CYS A 361 -25.98 -1.46 2.19
C CYS A 361 -25.55 -2.93 2.09
N THR A 362 -25.76 -3.70 3.18
CA THR A 362 -25.80 -5.18 3.26
C THR A 362 -25.24 -5.93 2.05
N ALA A 363 -23.93 -5.88 1.87
CA ALA A 363 -23.22 -6.64 0.86
C ALA A 363 -22.44 -7.77 1.54
N PHE A 364 -22.62 -9.00 1.05
CA PHE A 364 -21.82 -10.15 1.48
C PHE A 364 -20.79 -10.46 0.39
N LEU A 365 -19.51 -10.44 0.76
CA LEU A 365 -18.43 -10.99 -0.06
C LEU A 365 -18.40 -12.51 0.16
N LYS A 366 -18.44 -13.28 -0.93
CA LYS A 366 -18.26 -14.73 -0.88
C LYS A 366 -16.87 -15.08 -1.38
N ILE A 367 -16.10 -15.72 -0.51
CA ILE A 367 -14.75 -16.20 -0.80
C ILE A 367 -14.86 -17.69 -1.14
N LYS A 368 -14.35 -18.11 -2.30
CA LYS A 368 -14.30 -19.50 -2.74
C LYS A 368 -12.87 -19.98 -2.96
#